data_AF-A0A8C9KB98-F1
#
_entry.id   AF-A0A8C9KB98-F1
#
_cell.length_a   1.000
_cell.length_b   1.000
_cell.length_c   1.000
_cell.angle_alpha   90.00
_cell.angle_beta   90.00
_cell.angle_gamma   90.00
#
_symmetry.space_group_name_H-M   'P 1'
#
loop_
_entity.id
_entity.type
_entity.pdbx_description
1 polymer ?
#
loop_
_entity_poly.entity_id
_entity_poly.type
_entity_poly.pdbx_seq_one_letter_code
_entity_poly.pdbx_strand_id
1 'polypeptide(L)'
;MSIPFSNTHYRIPQGFGNLLEGLTREILREQPENIPAFAAAYFENLLEKREKTNFDPAEWGTKVDDRFYNNHAFKEHESTESCESEKEKSHTSVKEDETPVTALESSEEEKEKQENAAVKIQAAFRGHLVREEVKKMKPGNAQEKETEEKE
;
A
#
# COMPACT_ATOMS: atom_id res chain seq x y z
N MET A 1 5.79 15.24 -1.80
CA MET A 1 6.20 14.89 -0.42
C MET A 1 5.23 15.51 0.59
N SER A 2 4.23 14.75 1.04
CA SER A 2 3.41 15.13 2.20
C SER A 2 3.97 14.41 3.44
N ILE A 3 4.26 15.14 4.51
CA ILE A 3 4.79 14.54 5.75
C ILE A 3 3.61 13.85 6.46
N PRO A 4 3.64 12.52 6.68
CA PRO A 4 2.48 11.80 7.21
C PRO A 4 2.09 12.23 8.63
N PHE A 5 3.06 12.70 9.42
CA PHE A 5 2.88 13.05 10.83
C PHE A 5 3.32 14.48 11.15
N SER A 6 2.73 15.47 10.46
CA SER A 6 2.79 16.86 10.91
C SER A 6 1.49 17.27 11.59
N ASN A 7 1.59 18.00 12.70
CA ASN A 7 0.45 18.55 13.46
C ASN A 7 -0.19 19.78 12.75
N THR A 8 -0.12 19.81 11.41
CA THR A 8 -0.54 20.95 10.60
C THR A 8 -1.81 20.57 9.85
N HIS A 9 -2.88 21.33 10.04
CA HIS A 9 -4.15 21.12 9.34
C HIS A 9 -4.08 21.43 7.83
N TYR A 10 -3.12 22.26 7.40
CA TYR A 10 -2.92 22.58 5.99
C TYR A 10 -1.88 21.64 5.38
N ARG A 11 -2.37 20.61 4.67
CA ARG A 11 -1.52 19.70 3.90
C ARG A 11 -1.40 20.16 2.45
N ILE A 12 -0.21 19.98 1.89
CA ILE A 12 0.06 20.22 0.48
C ILE A 12 -0.65 19.14 -0.35
N PRO A 13 -1.45 19.50 -1.37
CA PRO A 13 -2.09 18.52 -2.24
C PRO A 13 -1.07 17.63 -2.95
N GLN A 14 -1.46 16.37 -3.14
CA GLN A 14 -0.65 15.43 -3.90
C GLN A 14 -0.50 15.89 -5.35
N GLY A 15 0.68 15.66 -5.94
CA GLY A 15 0.99 16.08 -7.31
C GLY A 15 1.33 17.57 -7.47
N PHE A 16 1.11 18.40 -6.45
CA PHE A 16 1.44 19.83 -6.51
C PHE A 16 2.93 20.08 -6.78
N GLY A 17 3.80 19.30 -6.13
CA GLY A 17 5.25 19.38 -6.37
C GLY A 17 5.61 19.08 -7.83
N ASN A 18 4.95 18.10 -8.44
CA ASN A 18 5.21 17.68 -9.81
C ASN A 18 4.81 18.76 -10.82
N LEU A 19 3.70 19.45 -10.57
CA LEU A 19 3.25 20.60 -11.37
C LEU A 19 4.28 21.73 -11.32
N LEU A 20 4.78 22.06 -10.12
CA LEU A 20 5.81 23.09 -9.96
C LEU A 20 7.14 22.68 -10.60
N GLU A 21 7.54 21.43 -10.46
CA GLU A 21 8.76 20.92 -11.07
C GLU A 21 8.67 20.99 -12.61
N GLY A 22 7.55 20.57 -13.19
CA GLY A 22 7.31 20.67 -14.63
C GLY A 22 7.38 22.11 -15.13
N LEU A 23 6.68 23.03 -14.47
CA LEU A 23 6.72 24.45 -14.82
C LEU A 23 8.13 25.03 -14.72
N THR A 24 8.81 24.80 -13.60
CA THR A 24 10.15 25.36 -13.36
C THR A 24 11.19 24.81 -14.33
N ARG A 25 11.10 23.54 -14.74
CA ARG A 25 11.95 22.96 -15.79
C ARG A 25 11.75 23.68 -17.13
N GLU A 26 10.52 23.97 -17.54
CA GLU A 26 10.27 24.69 -18.79
C GLU A 26 10.68 26.17 -18.70
N ILE A 27 10.50 26.83 -17.56
CA ILE A 27 11.02 28.21 -17.35
C ILE A 27 12.54 28.23 -17.52
N LEU A 28 13.25 27.28 -16.90
CA LEU A 28 14.70 27.21 -17.01
C LEU A 28 15.18 26.93 -18.44
N ARG A 29 14.35 26.24 -19.23
CA ARG A 29 14.63 25.90 -20.63
C ARG A 29 14.39 27.08 -21.57
N GLU A 30 13.24 27.74 -21.46
CA GLU A 30 12.82 28.79 -22.39
C GLU A 30 13.29 30.19 -21.97
N GLN A 31 13.66 30.39 -20.70
CA GLN A 31 14.09 31.67 -20.13
C GLN A 31 13.16 32.84 -20.52
N PRO A 32 11.84 32.74 -20.28
CA PRO A 32 10.89 33.79 -20.65
C PRO A 32 11.07 35.04 -19.79
N GLU A 33 10.89 36.22 -20.39
CA GLU A 33 10.94 37.50 -19.66
C GLU A 33 9.76 37.65 -18.69
N ASN A 34 8.56 37.16 -19.06
CA ASN A 34 7.35 37.25 -18.25
C ASN A 34 6.92 35.87 -17.74
N ILE A 35 7.41 35.52 -16.55
CA ILE A 35 7.14 34.23 -15.91
C ILE A 35 5.65 34.00 -15.63
N PRO A 36 4.89 34.96 -15.06
CA PRO A 36 3.46 34.74 -14.81
C PRO A 36 2.64 34.45 -16.07
N ALA A 37 2.89 35.19 -17.16
CA ALA A 37 2.21 34.96 -18.43
C ALA A 37 2.57 33.59 -19.02
N PHE A 38 3.85 33.21 -18.96
CA PHE A 38 4.32 31.89 -19.37
C PHE A 38 3.67 30.77 -18.57
N ALA A 39 3.59 30.91 -17.25
CA ALA A 39 3.00 29.90 -16.37
C ALA A 39 1.51 29.68 -16.66
N ALA A 40 0.76 30.76 -16.92
CA ALA A 40 -0.65 30.65 -17.32
C ALA A 40 -0.80 29.83 -18.62
N ALA A 41 -0.05 30.19 -19.66
CA ALA A 41 -0.07 29.47 -20.94
C ALA A 41 0.39 28.00 -20.78
N TYR A 42 1.39 27.74 -19.94
CA TYR A 42 1.84 26.39 -19.64
C TYR A 42 0.73 25.52 -19.03
N PHE A 43 0.02 26.05 -18.02
CA PHE A 43 -1.06 25.30 -17.37
C PHE A 43 -2.29 25.15 -18.27
N GLU A 44 -2.61 26.12 -19.12
CA GLU A 44 -3.65 25.98 -20.15
C GLU A 44 -3.33 24.83 -21.10
N ASN A 45 -2.10 24.78 -21.61
CA ASN A 45 -1.64 23.68 -22.47
C ASN A 45 -1.65 22.32 -21.75
N LEU A 46 -1.36 22.30 -20.45
CA LEU A 46 -1.40 21.08 -19.65
C LEU A 46 -2.84 20.57 -19.46
N LEU A 47 -3.78 21.48 -19.20
CA LEU A 47 -5.21 21.17 -19.09
C LEU A 47 -5.75 20.63 -20.42
N GLU A 48 -5.41 21.27 -21.54
CA GLU A 48 -5.85 20.84 -22.86
C GLU A 48 -5.33 19.42 -23.19
N LYS A 49 -4.06 19.13 -22.86
CA LYS A 49 -3.50 17.77 -23.01
C LYS A 49 -4.24 16.76 -22.13
N ARG A 50 -4.56 17.13 -20.89
CA ARG A 50 -5.31 16.27 -19.97
C ARG A 50 -6.69 15.95 -20.52
N GLU A 51 -7.42 16.94 -21.03
CA GLU A 51 -8.75 16.74 -21.60
C GLU A 51 -8.72 15.86 -22.86
N LYS A 52 -7.69 16.01 -23.70
CA LYS A 52 -7.55 15.23 -24.94
C LYS A 52 -7.09 13.78 -24.69
N THR A 53 -6.16 13.58 -23.77
CA THR A 53 -5.49 12.28 -23.57
C THR A 53 -5.98 11.53 -22.33
N ASN A 54 -6.74 12.21 -21.47
CA ASN A 54 -7.15 11.75 -20.15
C ASN A 54 -5.96 11.33 -19.26
N PHE A 55 -4.77 11.89 -19.54
CA PHE A 55 -3.54 11.62 -18.81
C PHE A 55 -3.04 12.89 -18.13
N ASP A 56 -2.81 12.81 -16.81
CA ASP A 56 -2.25 13.88 -16.01
C ASP A 56 -0.84 13.51 -15.49
N PRO A 57 0.22 14.22 -15.92
CA PRO A 57 1.57 14.01 -15.42
C PRO A 57 1.70 14.14 -13.89
N ALA A 58 0.91 15.01 -13.26
CA ALA A 58 0.96 15.24 -11.82
C ALA A 58 0.41 14.03 -11.04
N GLU A 59 -0.68 13.42 -11.53
CA GLU A 59 -1.25 12.20 -10.97
C GLU A 59 -0.29 11.02 -11.12
N TRP A 60 0.31 10.87 -12.31
CA TRP A 60 1.27 9.80 -12.55
C TRP A 60 2.48 9.92 -11.63
N GLY A 61 3.08 11.11 -11.53
CA GLY A 61 4.21 11.34 -10.64
C GLY A 61 3.87 11.12 -9.16
N THR A 62 2.65 11.47 -8.74
CA THR A 62 2.16 11.19 -7.37
C THR A 62 2.20 9.71 -7.07
N LYS A 63 1.70 8.89 -8.01
CA LYS A 63 1.69 7.43 -7.85
C LYS A 63 3.10 6.85 -7.80
N VAL A 64 4.08 7.50 -8.42
CA VAL A 64 5.49 7.13 -8.29
C VAL A 64 6.01 7.47 -6.90
N ASP A 65 5.81 8.70 -6.44
CA ASP A 65 6.29 9.20 -5.15
C ASP A 65 5.67 8.46 -3.96
N ASP A 66 4.38 8.16 -4.01
CA ASP A 66 3.68 7.44 -2.95
C ASP A 66 4.27 6.04 -2.70
N ARG A 67 4.81 5.38 -3.75
CA ARG A 67 5.48 4.07 -3.60
C ARG A 67 6.78 4.17 -2.80
N PHE A 68 7.44 5.31 -2.81
CA PHE A 68 8.70 5.54 -2.09
C PHE A 68 8.46 6.09 -0.68
N TYR A 69 7.40 6.88 -0.47
CA TYR A 69 7.08 7.51 0.82
C TYR A 69 6.22 6.63 1.72
N ASN A 70 5.22 5.96 1.15
CA ASN A 70 4.41 4.99 1.86
C ASN A 70 4.87 3.60 1.42
N ASN A 71 5.92 3.09 2.07
CA ASN A 71 6.21 1.65 2.02
C ASN A 71 4.89 0.90 2.20
N HIS A 72 4.39 0.30 1.11
CA HIS A 72 3.12 -0.43 1.07
C HIS A 72 3.11 -1.66 2.01
N ALA A 73 4.19 -1.89 2.76
CA ALA A 73 4.35 -2.90 3.80
C ALA A 73 3.24 -2.91 4.88
N PHE A 74 2.43 -1.85 5.00
CA PHE A 74 1.36 -1.76 6.00
C PHE A 74 -0.06 -1.62 5.43
N LYS A 75 -0.26 -1.67 4.11
CA LYS A 75 -1.61 -1.51 3.50
C LYS A 75 -2.42 -2.81 3.38
N GLU A 76 -1.90 -3.95 3.83
CA GLU A 76 -2.60 -5.24 3.75
C GLU A 76 -3.65 -5.47 4.87
N HIS A 77 -3.82 -4.54 5.82
CA HIS A 77 -4.76 -4.67 6.95
C HIS A 77 -5.84 -3.57 7.03
N GLU A 78 -6.17 -2.88 5.93
CA GLU A 78 -7.40 -2.06 5.86
C GLU A 78 -8.42 -2.73 4.93
N SER A 79 -8.83 -3.95 5.30
CA SER A 79 -10.16 -4.42 4.97
C SER A 79 -11.12 -3.82 5.97
N THR A 80 -12.01 -2.96 5.48
CA THR A 80 -13.28 -2.57 6.09
C THR A 80 -13.92 -3.70 6.89
N GLU A 81 -14.23 -3.47 8.16
CA GLU A 81 -15.33 -4.17 8.84
C GLU A 81 -15.77 -3.43 10.10
N SER A 82 -16.91 -2.74 9.97
CA SER A 82 -17.83 -2.55 11.08
C SER A 82 -18.65 -3.83 11.28
N CYS A 83 -18.87 -4.18 12.54
CA CYS A 83 -19.86 -5.12 13.10
C CYS A 83 -19.55 -6.63 13.08
N GLU A 84 -19.20 -7.08 14.28
CA GLU A 84 -19.42 -8.37 14.97
C GLU A 84 -20.27 -9.46 14.31
N SER A 85 -19.75 -10.68 14.32
CA SER A 85 -20.43 -11.85 14.94
C SER A 85 -19.49 -13.05 15.03
N GLU A 86 -19.27 -13.55 16.25
CA GLU A 86 -18.65 -14.85 16.47
C GLU A 86 -19.60 -15.99 16.06
N LYS A 87 -19.07 -17.02 15.40
CA LYS A 87 -18.99 -18.42 15.88
C LYS A 87 -19.05 -19.45 14.73
N GLU A 88 -17.97 -20.22 14.64
CA GLU A 88 -17.88 -21.63 14.21
C GLU A 88 -18.78 -22.15 13.06
N LYS A 89 -18.16 -22.53 11.93
CA LYS A 89 -18.04 -23.94 11.51
C LYS A 89 -17.35 -24.10 10.15
N SER A 90 -16.42 -25.03 10.15
CA SER A 90 -16.06 -25.94 9.06
C SER A 90 -17.00 -25.94 7.85
N HIS A 91 -16.46 -25.65 6.67
CA HIS A 91 -16.74 -26.51 5.53
C HIS A 91 -15.55 -26.55 4.57
N THR A 92 -14.84 -27.67 4.67
CA THR A 92 -14.19 -28.35 3.56
C THR A 92 -15.05 -28.24 2.30
N SER A 93 -14.48 -27.67 1.24
CA SER A 93 -14.91 -27.93 -0.13
C SER A 93 -13.66 -27.84 -1.00
N VAL A 94 -12.91 -28.94 -0.97
CA VAL A 94 -11.97 -29.27 -2.02
C VAL A 94 -12.83 -29.51 -3.26
N LYS A 95 -12.80 -28.58 -4.20
CA LYS A 95 -13.06 -28.90 -5.60
C LYS A 95 -11.73 -29.27 -6.20
N GLU A 96 -11.57 -30.57 -6.39
CA GLU A 96 -10.60 -31.17 -7.30
C GLU A 96 -10.94 -30.64 -8.70
N ASP A 97 -10.08 -29.77 -9.23
CA ASP A 97 -9.92 -29.66 -10.68
C ASP A 97 -8.45 -29.93 -10.96
N GLU A 98 -8.18 -31.20 -11.24
CA GLU A 98 -6.92 -31.65 -11.80
C GLU A 98 -6.67 -30.90 -13.11
N THR A 99 -5.62 -30.08 -13.11
CA THR A 99 -4.96 -29.68 -14.35
C THR A 99 -3.60 -30.40 -14.39
N PRO A 100 -3.29 -31.08 -15.50
CA PRO A 100 -2.19 -32.02 -15.56
C PRO A 100 -0.87 -31.29 -15.38
N VAL A 101 -0.05 -31.85 -14.49
CA VAL A 101 1.34 -31.49 -14.21
C VAL A 101 2.12 -31.47 -15.52
N THR A 102 2.22 -30.28 -16.13
CA THR A 102 3.35 -29.99 -17.00
C THR A 102 4.48 -29.62 -16.05
N ALA A 103 5.47 -30.52 -15.97
CA ALA A 103 6.75 -30.27 -15.35
C ALA A 103 7.43 -29.12 -16.12
N LEU A 104 7.03 -27.89 -15.80
CA LEU A 104 7.68 -26.68 -16.24
C LEU A 104 8.80 -26.47 -15.23
N GLU A 105 10.04 -26.48 -15.70
CA GLU A 105 11.21 -26.19 -14.89
C GLU A 105 11.02 -24.81 -14.24
N SER A 106 10.56 -24.81 -12.99
CA SER A 106 10.63 -23.63 -12.14
C SER A 106 12.10 -23.29 -11.99
N SER A 107 12.44 -22.05 -12.34
CA SER A 107 13.80 -21.55 -12.18
C SER A 107 14.28 -21.79 -10.75
N GLU A 108 15.57 -22.04 -10.57
CA GLU A 108 16.15 -22.30 -9.25
C GLU A 108 15.80 -21.18 -8.25
N GLU A 109 15.66 -19.94 -8.73
CA GLU A 109 15.24 -18.79 -7.95
C GLU A 109 13.80 -18.87 -7.41
N GLU A 110 12.86 -19.47 -8.16
CA GLU A 110 11.47 -19.62 -7.71
C GLU A 110 11.34 -20.69 -6.62
N LYS A 111 12.12 -21.78 -6.75
CA LYS A 111 12.19 -22.82 -5.71
C LYS A 111 12.78 -22.27 -4.42
N GLU A 112 13.86 -21.49 -4.52
CA GLU A 112 14.49 -20.86 -3.35
C GLU A 112 13.52 -19.88 -2.65
N LYS A 113 12.78 -19.07 -3.42
CA LYS A 113 11.76 -18.16 -2.86
C LYS A 113 10.63 -18.94 -2.17
N GLN A 114 10.18 -20.03 -2.77
CA GLN A 114 9.14 -20.89 -2.21
C GLN A 114 9.61 -21.58 -0.92
N GLU A 115 10.84 -22.09 -0.89
CA GLU A 115 11.45 -22.70 0.28
C GLU A 115 11.61 -21.69 1.42
N ASN A 116 12.13 -20.49 1.13
CA ASN A 116 12.25 -19.41 2.11
C ASN A 116 10.90 -18.97 2.67
N ALA A 117 9.85 -18.91 1.83
CA ALA A 117 8.50 -18.62 2.26
C ALA A 117 7.94 -19.73 3.17
N ALA A 118 8.11 -20.99 2.77
CA ALA A 118 7.67 -22.14 3.55
C ALA A 118 8.34 -22.19 4.94
N VAL A 119 9.65 -21.94 5.01
CA VAL A 119 10.40 -21.88 6.27
C VAL A 119 9.87 -20.77 7.19
N LYS A 120 9.57 -19.58 6.65
CA LYS A 120 8.99 -18.48 7.44
C LYS A 120 7.63 -18.84 8.03
N ILE A 121 6.74 -19.42 7.23
CA ILE A 121 5.39 -19.84 7.67
C ILE A 121 5.50 -20.90 8.77
N GLN A 122 6.35 -21.90 8.57
CA GLN A 122 6.56 -22.98 9.55
C GLN A 122 7.15 -22.46 10.86
N ALA A 123 8.15 -21.59 10.79
CA ALA A 123 8.77 -21.00 11.98
C ALA A 123 7.77 -20.13 12.77
N ALA A 124 6.98 -19.32 12.09
CA ALA A 124 5.94 -18.49 12.71
C ALA A 124 4.87 -19.35 13.40
N PHE A 125 4.39 -20.41 12.71
CA PHE A 125 3.38 -21.32 13.25
C PHE A 125 3.89 -22.09 14.48
N ARG A 126 5.10 -22.66 14.41
CA ARG A 126 5.73 -23.32 15.56
C ARG A 126 5.88 -22.37 16.74
N GLY A 127 6.31 -21.13 16.48
CA GLY A 127 6.40 -20.10 17.51
C GLY A 127 5.05 -19.74 18.12
N HIS A 128 3.99 -19.67 17.31
CA HIS A 128 2.63 -19.42 17.77
C HIS A 128 2.13 -20.52 18.71
N LEU A 129 2.33 -21.79 18.35
CA LEU A 129 1.94 -22.93 19.20
C LEU A 129 2.61 -22.89 20.57
N VAL A 130 3.93 -22.64 20.61
CA VAL A 130 4.67 -22.54 21.88
C VAL A 130 4.16 -21.37 22.74
N ARG A 131 3.90 -20.22 22.13
CA ARG A 131 3.35 -19.04 22.83
C ARG A 131 1.94 -19.30 23.37
N GLU A 132 1.11 -20.00 22.61
CA GLU A 132 -0.24 -20.41 23.04
C GLU A 132 -0.19 -21.40 24.20
N GLU A 133 0.72 -22.38 24.17
CA GLU A 133 0.94 -23.31 25.29
C GLU A 133 1.42 -22.58 26.55
N VAL A 134 2.40 -21.67 26.42
CA VAL A 134 2.88 -20.85 27.54
C VAL A 134 1.78 -19.95 28.10
N LYS A 135 0.92 -19.40 27.23
CA LYS A 135 -0.24 -18.58 27.63
C LYS A 135 -1.25 -19.40 28.45
N LYS A 136 -1.50 -20.66 28.07
CA LYS A 136 -2.37 -21.58 28.82
C LYS A 136 -1.77 -22.01 30.16
N MET A 137 -0.45 -22.06 30.27
CA MET A 137 0.27 -22.48 31.49
C MET A 137 0.50 -21.35 32.49
N LYS A 138 0.19 -20.08 32.16
CA LYS A 138 0.38 -18.95 33.07
C LYS A 138 -0.91 -18.67 33.86
N PRO A 139 -1.03 -19.08 35.14
CA PRO A 139 -2.16 -18.68 35.95
C PRO A 139 -1.97 -17.22 36.38
N GLY A 140 -2.86 -16.33 35.92
CA GLY A 140 -2.89 -14.93 36.35
C GLY A 140 -2.10 -13.98 35.45
N ASN A 141 -2.72 -13.53 34.36
CA ASN A 141 -3.19 -12.14 34.24
C ASN A 141 -4.11 -12.07 33.02
N ALA A 142 -5.33 -12.58 33.19
CA ALA A 142 -6.42 -12.32 32.26
C ALA A 142 -6.97 -10.94 32.59
N GLN A 143 -6.32 -9.90 32.06
CA GLN A 143 -6.90 -8.58 31.84
C GLN A 143 -5.87 -7.74 31.10
N GLU A 144 -6.14 -7.57 29.81
CA GLU A 144 -6.14 -6.29 29.10
C GLU A 144 -5.96 -6.59 27.61
N LYS A 145 -7.09 -6.86 26.96
CA LYS A 145 -7.60 -6.09 25.82
C LYS A 145 -8.83 -6.76 25.25
N GLU A 146 -9.98 -6.22 25.62
CA GLU A 146 -11.18 -6.04 24.81
C GLU A 146 -12.02 -5.00 25.56
N THR A 147 -11.95 -3.74 25.14
CA THR A 147 -12.97 -2.71 25.38
C THR A 147 -14.20 -3.12 24.53
N GLU A 148 -15.48 -3.00 24.93
CA GLU A 148 -16.19 -1.87 25.52
C GLU A 148 -17.68 -2.26 25.77
N GLU A 149 -18.42 -1.44 26.54
CA GLU A 149 -19.91 -1.28 26.56
C GLU A 149 -20.86 -2.41 27.00
N LYS A 150 -21.53 -2.20 28.15
CA LYS A 150 -23.01 -2.12 28.29
C LYS A 150 -23.41 -1.56 29.66
N GLU A 151 -24.37 -0.62 29.61
CA GLU A 151 -25.00 0.24 30.66
C GLU A 151 -24.25 1.48 31.15
#